data_AF-A0A3S0T030-F1
#
_entry.id   AF-A0A3S0T030-F1
#
_cell.length_a   1.000
_cell.length_b   1.000
_cell.length_c   1.000
_cell.angle_alpha   90.00
_cell.angle_beta   90.00
_cell.angle_gamma   90.00
#
_symmetry.space_group_name_H-M   'P 1'
#
loop_
_entity.id
_entity.type
_entity.pdbx_description
1 polymer ?
#
loop_
_entity_poly.entity_id
_entity_poly.type
_entity_poly.pdbx_seq_one_letter_code
_entity_poly.pdbx_strand_id
1 'polypeptide(L)'
;MKNKQIPENRDALVAAIDREIAEHKLSIAAANLQIAALDAEQAALGHHPNHIAYRHGGIAALRGMGVAHIPAHAGFYRLGYGKAIARLADWRERLDDDCLLAALTGVCESDPLLEITGLAWLADQNLLKRGETDPFWVKRPTLGLGQPAKLHGLAAADADAHRGLYTLDPSELARRCDAVAKAAEDTFGDVLPCVIAAGGIELAEIGAAASEQDAAARYWAKCTNFEAHQRANSDRRWRWKPPRSRQGHLAVTTAKVRGVAIPAERTRGHAANWLADNGANPRFRKD
;
A
#
# COMPACT_ATOMS: atom_id res chain seq x y z
N MET A 1 -44.03 -4.59 -17.59
CA MET A 1 -44.06 -3.11 -17.64
C MET A 1 -45.21 -2.65 -16.76
N LYS A 2 -44.94 -2.05 -15.59
CA LYS A 2 -46.00 -1.43 -14.79
C LYS A 2 -46.39 -0.11 -15.49
N ASN A 3 -47.67 0.06 -15.81
CA ASN A 3 -48.23 1.33 -16.29
C ASN A 3 -47.89 2.43 -15.26
N LYS A 4 -46.93 3.31 -15.57
CA LYS A 4 -46.72 4.55 -14.80
C LYS A 4 -47.90 5.46 -15.13
N GLN A 5 -48.90 5.49 -14.24
CA GLN A 5 -49.98 6.48 -14.28
C GLN A 5 -49.36 7.87 -14.35
N ILE A 6 -49.71 8.64 -15.37
CA ILE A 6 -49.32 10.05 -15.50
C ILE A 6 -50.10 10.83 -14.44
N PRO A 7 -49.44 11.57 -13.52
CA PRO A 7 -50.15 12.31 -12.49
C PRO A 7 -51.08 13.38 -13.09
N GLU A 8 -52.31 13.46 -12.57
CA GLU A 8 -53.40 14.26 -13.17
C GLU A 8 -53.25 15.78 -12.95
N ASN A 9 -52.43 16.20 -11.98
CA ASN A 9 -52.13 17.61 -11.70
C ASN A 9 -50.74 17.78 -11.05
N ARG A 10 -50.34 19.04 -10.86
CA ARG A 10 -49.03 19.40 -10.28
C ARG A 10 -48.83 18.84 -8.86
N ASP A 11 -49.86 18.87 -8.02
CA ASP A 11 -49.78 18.39 -6.64
C ASP A 11 -49.63 16.86 -6.60
N ALA A 12 -50.33 16.14 -7.48
CA ALA A 12 -50.18 14.71 -7.67
C ALA A 12 -48.78 14.33 -8.20
N LEU A 13 -48.17 15.16 -9.05
CA LEU A 13 -46.80 14.98 -9.52
C LEU A 13 -45.79 15.17 -8.38
N VAL A 14 -45.94 16.23 -7.58
CA VAL A 14 -45.07 16.47 -6.40
C VAL A 14 -45.17 15.31 -5.41
N ALA A 15 -46.39 14.87 -5.08
CA ALA A 15 -46.60 13.72 -4.20
C ALA A 15 -46.05 12.40 -4.77
N ALA A 16 -46.02 12.23 -6.10
CA ALA A 16 -45.37 11.07 -6.72
C ALA A 16 -43.84 11.14 -6.60
N ILE A 17 -43.24 12.31 -6.84
CA ILE A 17 -41.80 12.55 -6.68
C ILE A 17 -41.37 12.33 -5.22
N ASP A 18 -42.12 12.87 -4.25
CA ASP A 18 -41.79 12.73 -2.83
C ASP A 18 -41.83 11.26 -2.38
N ARG A 19 -42.79 10.48 -2.89
CA ARG A 19 -42.83 9.02 -2.67
C ARG A 19 -41.62 8.31 -3.27
N GLU A 20 -41.25 8.62 -4.51
CA GLU A 20 -40.08 8.02 -5.17
C GLU A 20 -38.78 8.39 -4.43
N ILE A 21 -38.65 9.64 -3.96
CA ILE A 21 -37.53 10.08 -3.10
C ILE A 21 -37.51 9.30 -1.78
N ALA A 22 -38.65 9.11 -1.13
CA ALA A 22 -38.74 8.36 0.12
C ALA A 22 -38.37 6.88 -0.07
N GLU A 23 -38.87 6.25 -1.14
CA GLU A 23 -38.51 4.87 -1.51
C GLU A 23 -37.00 4.75 -1.80
N HIS A 24 -36.41 5.70 -2.52
CA HIS A 24 -34.97 5.72 -2.76
C HIS A 24 -34.16 5.89 -1.47
N LYS A 25 -34.58 6.77 -0.55
CA LYS A 25 -33.92 6.94 0.76
C LYS A 25 -33.96 5.65 1.58
N LEU A 26 -35.10 4.95 1.60
CA LEU A 26 -35.23 3.65 2.26
C LEU A 26 -34.33 2.59 1.63
N SER A 27 -34.27 2.54 0.29
CA SER A 27 -33.38 1.62 -0.44
C SER A 27 -31.90 1.89 -0.13
N ILE A 28 -31.48 3.15 -0.07
CA ILE A 28 -30.12 3.53 0.33
C ILE A 28 -29.83 3.09 1.77
N ALA A 29 -30.76 3.32 2.70
CA ALA A 29 -30.60 2.92 4.09
C ALA A 29 -30.47 1.39 4.24
N ALA A 30 -31.31 0.63 3.54
CA ALA A 30 -31.24 -0.83 3.51
C ALA A 30 -29.92 -1.34 2.91
N ALA A 31 -29.47 -0.75 1.80
CA ALA A 31 -28.18 -1.08 1.19
C ALA A 31 -27.00 -0.79 2.13
N ASN A 32 -27.01 0.35 2.84
CA ASN A 32 -25.97 0.69 3.81
C ASN A 32 -25.94 -0.29 4.99
N LEU A 33 -27.11 -0.73 5.49
CA LEU A 33 -27.19 -1.76 6.53
C LEU A 33 -26.63 -3.10 6.04
N GLN A 34 -26.95 -3.49 4.81
CA GLN A 34 -26.40 -4.71 4.21
C GLN A 34 -24.87 -4.61 4.03
N ILE A 35 -24.35 -3.46 3.60
CA ILE A 35 -22.91 -3.22 3.50
C ILE A 35 -22.25 -3.38 4.88
N ALA A 36 -22.81 -2.75 5.92
CA ALA A 36 -22.28 -2.86 7.28
C ALA A 36 -22.28 -4.31 7.80
N ALA A 37 -23.33 -5.09 7.50
CA ALA A 37 -23.38 -6.51 7.86
C ALA A 37 -22.31 -7.33 7.12
N LEU A 38 -22.15 -7.11 5.81
CA LEU A 38 -21.10 -7.77 5.01
C LEU A 38 -19.70 -7.39 5.48
N ASP A 39 -19.47 -6.13 5.86
CA ASP A 39 -18.19 -5.67 6.40
C ASP A 39 -17.89 -6.37 7.74
N ALA A 40 -18.90 -6.56 8.60
CA ALA A 40 -18.75 -7.31 9.85
C ALA A 40 -18.46 -8.80 9.62
N GLU A 41 -19.16 -9.44 8.68
CA GLU A 41 -18.89 -10.83 8.27
C GLU A 41 -17.47 -10.97 7.70
N GLN A 42 -17.05 -10.03 6.85
CA GLN A 42 -15.71 -10.03 6.28
C GLN A 42 -14.64 -9.82 7.36
N ALA A 43 -14.89 -8.96 8.35
CA ALA A 43 -13.99 -8.80 9.49
C ALA A 43 -13.89 -10.10 10.32
N ALA A 44 -15.00 -10.82 10.48
CA ALA A 44 -15.04 -12.09 11.22
C ALA A 44 -14.31 -13.24 10.50
N LEU A 45 -14.23 -13.23 9.16
CA LEU A 45 -13.42 -14.19 8.39
C LEU A 45 -11.91 -14.07 8.69
N GLY A 46 -11.49 -12.95 9.28
CA GLY A 46 -10.10 -12.65 9.55
C GLY A 46 -9.29 -12.48 8.27
N HIS A 47 -7.99 -12.30 8.43
CA HIS A 47 -7.09 -12.18 7.29
C HIS A 47 -6.40 -13.50 6.99
N HIS A 48 -6.00 -13.68 5.72
CA HIS A 48 -5.14 -14.80 5.32
C HIS A 48 -3.91 -14.89 6.26
N PRO A 49 -3.44 -16.10 6.66
CA PRO A 49 -2.33 -16.26 7.62
C PRO A 49 -1.01 -15.54 7.26
N ASN A 50 -0.87 -15.15 6.00
CA ASN A 50 0.27 -14.40 5.48
C ASN A 50 0.00 -12.89 5.25
N HIS A 51 -1.13 -12.37 5.71
CA HIS A 51 -1.46 -10.95 5.58
C HIS A 51 -0.39 -10.06 6.23
N ILE A 52 0.12 -10.45 7.39
CA ILE A 52 1.23 -9.77 8.08
C ILE A 52 2.43 -9.66 7.13
N ALA A 53 2.91 -10.79 6.60
CA ALA A 53 4.06 -10.80 5.70
C ALA A 53 3.80 -9.97 4.43
N TYR A 54 2.61 -10.03 3.84
CA TYR A 54 2.28 -9.17 2.69
C TYR A 54 2.30 -7.67 3.02
N ARG A 55 1.84 -7.27 4.21
CA ARG A 55 1.87 -5.87 4.66
C ARG A 55 3.31 -5.39 4.84
N HIS A 56 4.12 -6.11 5.61
CA HIS A 56 5.50 -5.70 5.90
C HIS A 56 6.42 -5.83 4.68
N GLY A 57 6.34 -6.92 3.91
CA GLY A 57 7.15 -7.05 2.70
C GLY A 57 6.71 -6.12 1.58
N GLY A 58 5.46 -5.62 1.63
CA GLY A 58 5.00 -4.52 0.78
C GLY A 58 5.82 -3.25 0.96
N ILE A 59 6.28 -2.95 2.19
CA ILE A 59 7.09 -1.77 2.54
C ILE A 59 8.45 -1.83 1.83
N ALA A 60 9.17 -2.95 1.98
CA ALA A 60 10.45 -3.18 1.32
C ALA A 60 10.31 -3.11 -0.22
N ALA A 61 9.25 -3.71 -0.77
CA ALA A 61 8.99 -3.68 -2.20
C ALA A 61 8.69 -2.28 -2.76
N LEU A 62 8.33 -1.28 -1.92
CA LEU A 62 8.11 0.09 -2.40
C LEU A 62 9.38 0.72 -2.99
N ARG A 63 10.57 0.29 -2.52
CA ARG A 63 11.87 0.79 -2.95
C ARG A 63 12.67 -0.21 -3.78
N GLY A 64 11.95 -1.04 -4.54
CA GLY A 64 12.55 -1.89 -5.58
C GLY A 64 13.03 -3.26 -5.10
N MET A 65 12.99 -3.54 -3.80
CA MET A 65 13.37 -4.86 -3.29
C MET A 65 12.45 -5.95 -3.88
N GLY A 66 13.09 -6.98 -4.40
CA GLY A 66 12.46 -8.12 -5.07
C GLY A 66 12.98 -9.45 -4.54
N VAL A 67 12.84 -10.51 -5.35
CA VAL A 67 13.21 -11.89 -4.98
C VAL A 67 14.67 -11.99 -4.54
N ALA A 68 15.58 -11.35 -5.28
CA ALA A 68 17.02 -11.37 -4.99
C ALA A 68 17.38 -10.79 -3.62
N HIS A 69 16.52 -9.96 -3.04
CA HIS A 69 16.79 -9.28 -1.78
C HIS A 69 16.27 -10.06 -0.56
N ILE A 70 15.48 -11.12 -0.77
CA ILE A 70 14.84 -11.84 0.34
C ILE A 70 15.86 -12.34 1.37
N PRO A 71 16.96 -13.03 0.97
CA PRO A 71 17.93 -13.50 1.94
C PRO A 71 18.66 -12.35 2.63
N ALA A 72 19.19 -11.39 1.87
CA ALA A 72 19.92 -10.26 2.45
C ALA A 72 19.05 -9.43 3.42
N HIS A 73 17.77 -9.22 3.09
CA HIS A 73 16.81 -8.55 3.97
C HIS A 73 16.58 -9.33 5.27
N ALA A 74 16.47 -10.66 5.20
CA ALA A 74 16.39 -11.50 6.39
C ALA A 74 17.67 -11.41 7.23
N GLY A 75 18.84 -11.40 6.59
CA GLY A 75 20.13 -11.19 7.27
C GLY A 75 20.23 -9.82 7.94
N PHE A 76 19.67 -8.77 7.34
CA PHE A 76 19.65 -7.42 7.92
C PHE A 76 18.92 -7.39 9.27
N TYR A 77 17.80 -8.11 9.42
CA TYR A 77 17.07 -8.22 10.68
C TYR A 77 17.90 -8.91 11.78
N ARG A 78 18.91 -9.70 11.42
CA ARG A 78 19.79 -10.42 12.35
C ARG A 78 21.05 -9.65 12.72
N LEU A 79 21.31 -8.52 12.10
CA LEU A 79 22.37 -7.62 12.57
C LEU A 79 22.02 -7.07 13.94
N GLY A 80 23.02 -6.88 14.81
CA GLY A 80 22.86 -6.03 15.99
C GLY A 80 22.33 -4.65 15.59
N TYR A 81 21.34 -4.11 16.30
CA TYR A 81 20.61 -2.92 15.85
C TYR A 81 21.54 -1.73 15.55
N GLY A 82 22.58 -1.50 16.37
CA GLY A 82 23.55 -0.43 16.14
C GLY A 82 24.31 -0.60 14.81
N LYS A 83 24.69 -1.84 14.45
CA LYS A 83 25.33 -2.14 13.15
C LYS A 83 24.35 -1.95 11.99
N ALA A 84 23.10 -2.34 12.17
CA ALA A 84 22.06 -2.17 11.16
C ALA A 84 21.86 -0.69 10.83
N ILE A 85 21.71 0.15 11.87
CA ILE A 85 21.48 1.59 11.73
C ILE A 85 22.71 2.30 11.16
N ALA A 86 23.92 1.96 11.61
CA ALA A 86 25.15 2.52 11.06
C ALA A 86 25.28 2.26 9.54
N ARG A 87 24.91 1.07 9.07
CA ARG A 87 24.91 0.73 7.65
C ARG A 87 23.86 1.49 6.85
N LEU A 88 22.67 1.69 7.43
CA LEU A 88 21.64 2.53 6.82
C LEU A 88 22.11 3.99 6.71
N ALA A 89 22.79 4.51 7.74
CA ALA A 89 23.35 5.86 7.72
C ALA A 89 24.40 6.03 6.62
N ASP A 90 25.41 5.16 6.58
CA ASP A 90 26.48 5.17 5.55
C ASP A 90 25.91 5.06 4.13
N TRP A 91 24.89 4.23 3.92
CA TRP A 91 24.23 4.14 2.62
C TRP A 91 23.39 5.37 2.29
N ARG A 92 22.67 5.95 3.26
CA ARG A 92 21.88 7.17 3.04
C ARG A 92 22.76 8.33 2.60
N GLU A 93 23.96 8.49 3.15
CA GLU A 93 24.90 9.55 2.74
C GLU A 93 25.31 9.49 1.26
N ARG A 94 25.18 8.32 0.63
CA ARG A 94 25.51 8.09 -0.79
C ARG A 94 24.32 8.30 -1.72
N LEU A 95 23.12 8.48 -1.15
CA LEU A 95 21.87 8.60 -1.89
C LEU A 95 21.37 10.05 -1.84
N ASP A 96 20.78 10.50 -2.94
CA ASP A 96 19.94 11.71 -2.98
C ASP A 96 18.50 11.37 -2.57
N ASP A 97 18.34 10.56 -1.51
CA ASP A 97 17.05 10.13 -0.97
C ASP A 97 17.13 10.02 0.56
N ASP A 98 16.31 10.80 1.24
CA ASP A 98 16.25 10.82 2.71
C ASP A 98 15.58 9.56 3.31
N CYS A 99 15.00 8.68 2.49
CA CYS A 99 14.32 7.50 2.97
C CYS A 99 15.29 6.32 3.23
N LEU A 100 15.33 5.85 4.48
CA LEU A 100 16.16 4.69 4.87
C LEU A 100 15.76 3.39 4.18
N LEU A 101 14.56 3.28 3.57
CA LEU A 101 14.22 2.12 2.74
C LEU A 101 15.06 2.06 1.46
N ALA A 102 15.41 3.21 0.87
CA ALA A 102 16.31 3.23 -0.28
C ALA A 102 17.72 2.79 0.13
N ALA A 103 18.19 3.27 1.28
CA ALA A 103 19.45 2.83 1.88
C ALA A 103 19.45 1.32 2.17
N LEU A 104 18.35 0.77 2.70
CA LEU A 104 18.20 -0.66 2.96
C LEU A 104 18.38 -1.51 1.69
N THR A 105 17.82 -1.07 0.56
CA THR A 105 18.05 -1.74 -0.74
C THR A 105 19.55 -1.79 -1.06
N GLY A 106 20.26 -0.66 -0.99
CA GLY A 106 21.69 -0.60 -1.25
C GLY A 106 22.54 -1.43 -0.27
N VAL A 107 22.17 -1.47 1.01
CA VAL A 107 22.78 -2.37 2.01
C VAL A 107 22.63 -3.83 1.59
N CYS A 108 21.42 -4.24 1.19
CA CYS A 108 21.13 -5.61 0.78
C CYS A 108 21.83 -6.02 -0.52
N GLU A 109 22.09 -5.07 -1.42
CA GLU A 109 22.77 -5.31 -2.69
C GLU A 109 24.31 -5.36 -2.55
N SER A 110 24.87 -4.74 -1.51
CA SER A 110 26.32 -4.55 -1.38
C SER A 110 27.01 -5.43 -0.35
N ASP A 111 26.30 -5.97 0.64
CA ASP A 111 26.89 -6.85 1.64
C ASP A 111 26.50 -8.33 1.42
N PRO A 112 27.35 -9.14 0.77
CA PRO A 112 27.08 -10.56 0.53
C PRO A 112 27.00 -11.37 1.83
N LEU A 113 27.55 -10.89 2.95
CA LEU A 113 27.43 -11.59 4.24
C LEU A 113 25.99 -11.55 4.78
N LEU A 114 25.18 -10.57 4.36
CA LEU A 114 23.76 -10.53 4.71
C LEU A 114 22.99 -11.66 4.06
N GLU A 115 23.30 -11.99 2.80
CA GLU A 115 22.67 -13.12 2.13
C GLU A 115 22.99 -14.43 2.84
N ILE A 116 24.26 -14.67 3.19
CA ILE A 116 24.68 -15.86 3.93
C ILE A 116 23.97 -15.94 5.30
N THR A 117 24.00 -14.84 6.05
CA THR A 117 23.36 -14.75 7.38
C THR A 117 21.85 -14.99 7.28
N GLY A 118 21.22 -14.41 6.27
CA GLY A 118 19.79 -14.55 6.03
C GLY A 118 19.38 -15.95 5.61
N LEU A 119 20.16 -16.60 4.74
CA LEU A 119 19.92 -18.00 4.36
C LEU A 119 20.04 -18.93 5.57
N ALA A 120 21.09 -18.76 6.39
CA ALA A 120 21.26 -19.55 7.61
C ALA A 120 20.06 -19.37 8.55
N TRP A 121 19.64 -18.12 8.81
CA TRP A 121 18.50 -17.86 9.66
C TRP A 121 17.18 -18.39 9.07
N LEU A 122 16.91 -18.21 7.78
CA LEU A 122 15.72 -18.76 7.13
C LEU A 122 15.69 -20.30 7.19
N ALA A 123 16.86 -20.95 7.14
CA ALA A 123 16.98 -22.39 7.32
C ALA A 123 16.59 -22.81 8.75
N ASP A 124 17.11 -22.12 9.76
CA ASP A 124 16.78 -22.35 11.18
C ASP A 124 15.29 -22.19 11.46
N GLN A 125 14.63 -21.28 10.74
CA GLN A 125 13.18 -21.05 10.83
C GLN A 125 12.34 -22.02 9.98
N ASN A 126 12.97 -23.02 9.35
CA ASN A 126 12.32 -24.00 8.45
C ASN A 126 11.56 -23.35 7.27
N LEU A 127 12.02 -22.19 6.82
CA LEU A 127 11.38 -21.44 5.73
C LEU A 127 12.00 -21.70 4.36
N LEU A 128 13.18 -22.30 4.28
CA LEU A 128 13.78 -22.72 3.02
C LEU A 128 13.14 -24.00 2.47
N LYS A 129 13.11 -24.13 1.15
CA LYS A 129 12.72 -25.36 0.44
C LYS A 129 13.96 -25.93 -0.24
N ARG A 130 14.39 -27.12 0.20
CA ARG A 130 15.61 -27.79 -0.31
C ARG A 130 16.88 -26.92 -0.19
N GLY A 131 16.99 -26.13 0.88
CA GLY A 131 18.12 -25.23 1.10
C GLY A 131 18.07 -23.92 0.32
N GLU A 132 16.97 -23.66 -0.41
CA GLU A 132 16.80 -22.47 -1.23
C GLU A 132 15.55 -21.67 -0.82
N THR A 133 15.47 -20.44 -1.33
CA THR A 133 14.28 -19.59 -1.18
C THR A 133 13.04 -20.30 -1.75
N ASP A 134 11.91 -20.26 -1.03
CA ASP A 134 10.68 -20.92 -1.47
C ASP A 134 10.26 -20.46 -2.89
N PRO A 135 10.07 -21.39 -3.86
CA PRO A 135 9.62 -21.06 -5.21
C PRO A 135 8.31 -20.25 -5.27
N PHE A 136 7.48 -20.34 -4.23
CA PHE A 136 6.29 -19.50 -4.10
C PHE A 136 6.64 -18.03 -3.87
N TRP A 137 7.70 -17.74 -3.12
CA TRP A 137 8.17 -16.38 -2.88
C TRP A 137 8.81 -15.77 -4.12
N VAL A 138 9.39 -16.58 -5.01
CA VAL A 138 9.84 -16.10 -6.33
C VAL A 138 8.68 -15.47 -7.13
N LYS A 139 7.48 -16.06 -7.04
CA LYS A 139 6.27 -15.55 -7.70
C LYS A 139 5.57 -14.44 -6.90
N ARG A 140 5.90 -14.30 -5.62
CA ARG A 140 5.27 -13.41 -4.63
C ARG A 140 6.33 -12.84 -3.68
N PRO A 141 7.26 -11.98 -4.17
CA PRO A 141 8.42 -11.54 -3.38
C PRO A 141 8.04 -10.79 -2.11
N THR A 142 6.93 -10.04 -2.12
CA THR A 142 6.39 -9.37 -0.93
C THR A 142 6.09 -10.33 0.21
N LEU A 143 5.74 -11.58 -0.08
CA LEU A 143 5.55 -12.58 0.97
C LEU A 143 6.88 -12.92 1.65
N GLY A 144 7.93 -13.21 0.86
CA GLY A 144 9.24 -13.56 1.39
C GLY A 144 9.89 -12.40 2.15
N LEU A 145 9.82 -11.20 1.59
CA LEU A 145 10.36 -9.97 2.21
C LEU A 145 9.71 -9.66 3.57
N GLY A 146 8.47 -10.06 3.79
CA GLY A 146 7.76 -9.82 5.04
C GLY A 146 7.86 -10.94 6.08
N GLN A 147 8.48 -12.09 5.76
CA GLN A 147 8.67 -13.15 6.76
C GLN A 147 9.55 -12.73 7.93
N PRO A 148 10.66 -11.97 7.74
CA PRO A 148 11.45 -11.47 8.86
C PRO A 148 10.62 -10.69 9.89
N ALA A 149 9.87 -9.69 9.44
CA ALA A 149 8.97 -8.93 10.31
C ALA A 149 7.96 -9.81 11.06
N LYS A 150 7.32 -10.76 10.35
CA LYS A 150 6.36 -11.68 10.95
C LYS A 150 6.99 -12.58 12.02
N LEU A 151 8.17 -13.14 11.76
CA LEU A 151 8.87 -14.03 12.68
C LEU A 151 9.42 -13.32 13.92
N HIS A 152 9.80 -12.04 13.77
CA HIS A 152 10.15 -11.17 14.90
C HIS A 152 8.92 -10.63 15.65
N GLY A 153 7.71 -11.10 15.33
CA GLY A 153 6.51 -10.83 16.13
C GLY A 153 5.73 -9.57 15.75
N LEU A 154 6.05 -8.92 14.63
CA LEU A 154 5.24 -7.80 14.17
C LEU A 154 3.85 -8.26 13.69
N ALA A 155 2.82 -7.51 14.07
CA ALA A 155 1.45 -7.69 13.64
C ALA A 155 1.14 -6.84 12.40
N ALA A 156 0.06 -7.17 11.68
CA ALA A 156 -0.34 -6.40 10.50
C ALA A 156 -0.66 -4.93 10.80
N ALA A 157 -1.09 -4.63 12.03
CA ALA A 157 -1.36 -3.27 12.50
C ALA A 157 -0.07 -2.44 12.68
N ASP A 158 1.07 -3.09 12.86
CA ASP A 158 2.36 -2.44 13.07
C ASP A 158 2.99 -1.95 11.75
N ALA A 159 2.39 -2.29 10.61
CA ALA A 159 2.97 -2.01 9.30
C ALA A 159 3.21 -0.52 9.05
N ASP A 160 2.30 0.35 9.48
CA ASP A 160 2.46 1.79 9.29
C ASP A 160 3.58 2.32 10.21
N ALA A 161 3.60 1.94 11.49
CA ALA A 161 4.71 2.31 12.39
C ALA A 161 6.06 1.77 11.91
N HIS A 162 6.10 0.52 11.41
CA HIS A 162 7.29 -0.07 10.80
C HIS A 162 7.76 0.74 9.57
N ARG A 163 6.84 1.22 8.72
CA ARG A 163 7.17 2.15 7.63
C ARG A 163 7.72 3.47 8.17
N GLY A 164 7.17 3.97 9.27
CA GLY A 164 7.56 5.21 9.94
C GLY A 164 9.03 5.19 10.38
N LEU A 165 9.54 4.06 10.86
CA LEU A 165 10.95 3.93 11.28
C LEU A 165 11.94 4.33 10.17
N TYR A 166 11.62 4.00 8.91
CA TYR A 166 12.48 4.31 7.77
C TYR A 166 12.33 5.75 7.24
N THR A 167 11.56 6.58 7.92
CA THR A 167 11.49 8.03 7.68
C THR A 167 12.30 8.83 8.69
N LEU A 168 12.72 8.19 9.78
CA LEU A 168 13.49 8.84 10.83
C LEU A 168 14.92 9.07 10.36
N ASP A 169 15.56 10.09 10.94
CA ASP A 169 17.00 10.22 10.86
C ASP A 169 17.68 9.03 11.57
N PRO A 170 18.82 8.50 11.07
CA PRO A 170 19.53 7.40 11.72
C PRO A 170 19.83 7.65 13.21
N SER A 171 20.13 8.89 13.61
CA SER A 171 20.39 9.22 15.02
C SER A 171 19.15 9.07 15.88
N GLU A 172 17.99 9.47 15.37
CA GLU A 172 16.71 9.31 16.05
C GLU A 172 16.26 7.85 16.11
N LEU A 173 16.48 7.08 15.03
CA LEU A 173 16.24 5.64 15.03
C LEU A 173 17.12 4.92 16.05
N ALA A 174 18.41 5.26 16.13
CA ALA A 174 19.34 4.71 17.12
C ALA A 174 18.85 5.00 18.55
N ARG A 175 18.52 6.27 18.85
CA ARG A 175 18.00 6.68 20.15
C ARG A 175 16.74 5.90 20.55
N ARG A 176 15.83 5.64 19.61
CA ARG A 176 14.61 4.85 19.89
C ARG A 176 14.91 3.38 20.13
N CYS A 177 15.87 2.79 19.42
CA CYS A 177 16.35 1.42 19.69
C CYS A 177 17.06 1.32 21.05
N ASP A 178 17.95 2.26 21.39
CA ASP A 178 18.67 2.29 22.66
C ASP A 178 17.71 2.33 23.86
N ALA A 179 16.58 3.03 23.72
CA ALA A 179 15.59 3.17 24.78
C ALA A 179 14.85 1.87 25.15
N VAL A 180 14.88 0.86 24.27
CA VAL A 180 14.12 -0.40 24.45
C VAL A 180 14.99 -1.66 24.39
N ALA A 181 16.21 -1.55 23.87
CA ALA A 181 17.16 -2.65 23.84
C ALA A 181 17.50 -3.12 25.27
N LYS A 182 17.59 -4.43 25.45
CA LYS A 182 17.97 -5.07 26.72
C LYS A 182 19.47 -5.32 26.77
N ALA A 183 20.09 -5.52 25.61
CA ALA A 183 21.52 -5.75 25.46
C ALA A 183 22.05 -5.02 24.20
N ALA A 184 23.35 -4.72 24.18
CA ALA A 184 24.00 -4.10 23.02
C ALA A 184 24.01 -5.04 21.80
N GLU A 185 23.89 -6.34 22.03
CA GLU A 185 23.89 -7.40 21.05
C GLU A 185 22.50 -7.73 20.48
N ASP A 186 21.44 -7.09 20.99
CA ASP A 186 20.08 -7.32 20.49
C ASP A 186 20.01 -7.04 18.98
N THR A 187 19.36 -7.94 18.24
CA THR A 187 19.25 -7.78 16.80
C THR A 187 18.23 -6.71 16.44
N PHE A 188 18.40 -6.09 15.27
CA PHE A 188 17.47 -5.10 14.74
C PHE A 188 16.04 -5.66 14.74
N GLY A 189 15.84 -6.89 14.27
CA GLY A 189 14.54 -7.55 14.26
C GLY A 189 13.95 -7.72 15.65
N ASP A 190 14.75 -8.08 16.65
CA ASP A 190 14.28 -8.35 18.01
C ASP A 190 13.84 -7.07 18.75
N VAL A 191 14.44 -5.92 18.45
CA VAL A 191 14.06 -4.64 19.07
C VAL A 191 12.83 -4.00 18.41
N LEU A 192 12.54 -4.30 17.13
CA LEU A 192 11.48 -3.64 16.36
C LEU A 192 10.10 -3.62 17.05
N PRO A 193 9.57 -4.73 17.61
CA PRO A 193 8.26 -4.71 18.25
C PRO A 193 8.20 -3.73 19.43
N CYS A 194 9.28 -3.66 20.22
CA CYS A 194 9.35 -2.77 21.37
C CYS A 194 9.49 -1.31 20.93
N VAL A 195 10.28 -1.03 19.90
CA VAL A 195 10.41 0.32 19.33
C VAL A 195 9.06 0.81 18.78
N ILE A 196 8.35 -0.06 18.05
CA ILE A 196 7.04 0.27 17.48
C ILE A 196 6.01 0.50 18.59
N ALA A 197 5.97 -0.38 19.59
CA ALA A 197 5.07 -0.21 20.73
C ALA A 197 5.34 1.08 21.51
N ALA A 198 6.61 1.45 21.72
CA ALA A 198 7.00 2.68 22.39
C ALA A 198 6.70 3.94 21.56
N GLY A 199 6.83 3.88 20.23
CA GLY A 199 6.50 4.98 19.32
C GLY A 199 5.00 5.20 19.14
N GLY A 200 4.19 4.14 19.31
CA GLY A 200 2.73 4.22 19.35
C GLY A 200 2.12 4.92 18.13
N ILE A 201 1.13 5.79 18.40
CA ILE A 201 0.34 6.48 17.38
C ILE A 201 1.20 7.43 16.54
N GLU A 202 2.12 8.17 17.15
CA GLU A 202 3.01 9.12 16.45
C GLU A 202 3.75 8.43 15.30
N LEU A 203 4.39 7.30 15.59
CA LEU A 203 5.18 6.57 14.60
C LEU A 203 4.28 5.98 13.50
N ALA A 204 3.08 5.51 13.86
CA ALA A 204 2.10 5.03 12.90
C ALA A 204 1.61 6.13 11.95
N GLU A 205 1.34 7.33 12.46
CA GLU A 205 0.92 8.49 11.66
C GLU A 205 2.00 8.93 10.68
N ILE A 206 3.26 9.00 11.14
CA ILE A 206 4.43 9.30 10.29
C ILE A 206 4.50 8.29 9.14
N GLY A 207 4.39 6.99 9.44
CA GLY A 207 4.47 5.95 8.42
C GLY A 207 3.26 5.87 7.49
N ALA A 208 2.06 6.20 7.99
CA ALA A 208 0.87 6.32 7.16
C ALA A 208 1.00 7.47 6.16
N ALA A 209 1.47 8.64 6.61
CA ALA A 209 1.77 9.78 5.76
C ALA A 209 2.83 9.44 4.70
N ALA A 210 3.89 8.75 5.08
CA ALA A 210 4.93 8.31 4.14
C ALA A 210 4.41 7.28 3.12
N SER A 211 3.56 6.35 3.54
CA SER A 211 2.91 5.38 2.64
C SER A 211 1.99 6.07 1.63
N GLU A 212 1.29 7.12 2.05
CA GLU A 212 0.46 7.95 1.18
C GLU A 212 1.32 8.72 0.17
N GLN A 213 2.41 9.34 0.61
CA GLN A 213 3.38 10.00 -0.27
C GLN A 213 3.97 9.03 -1.30
N ASP A 214 4.40 7.83 -0.88
CA ASP A 214 4.90 6.78 -1.78
C ASP A 214 3.82 6.37 -2.81
N ALA A 215 2.56 6.28 -2.40
CA ALA A 215 1.45 5.97 -3.28
C ALA A 215 1.18 7.09 -4.29
N ALA A 216 1.23 8.35 -3.85
CA ALA A 216 1.11 9.52 -4.71
C ALA A 216 2.25 9.58 -5.73
N ALA A 217 3.50 9.40 -5.29
CA ALA A 217 4.67 9.41 -6.18
C ALA A 217 4.56 8.34 -7.28
N ARG A 218 4.18 7.10 -6.93
CA ARG A 218 3.93 6.04 -7.92
C ARG A 218 2.79 6.37 -8.87
N TYR A 219 1.73 7.01 -8.37
CA TYR A 219 0.61 7.43 -9.21
C TYR A 219 1.08 8.45 -10.25
N TRP A 220 1.77 9.50 -9.82
CA TRP A 220 2.29 10.55 -10.71
C TRP A 220 3.31 10.01 -11.71
N ALA A 221 4.25 9.17 -11.28
CA ALA A 221 5.20 8.51 -12.18
C ALA A 221 4.49 7.67 -13.27
N LYS A 222 3.41 6.97 -12.92
CA LYS A 222 2.60 6.23 -13.90
C LYS A 222 1.88 7.15 -14.86
N CYS A 223 1.37 8.29 -14.41
CA CYS A 223 0.77 9.29 -15.30
C CYS A 223 1.81 9.83 -16.29
N THR A 224 2.98 10.26 -15.81
CA THR A 224 4.08 10.74 -16.66
C THR A 224 4.52 9.70 -17.68
N ASN A 225 4.73 8.45 -17.26
CA ASN A 225 5.11 7.35 -18.16
C ASN A 225 4.02 7.06 -19.19
N PHE A 226 2.75 7.14 -18.80
CA PHE A 226 1.64 6.94 -19.72
C PHE A 226 1.55 8.08 -20.75
N GLU A 227 1.77 9.32 -20.36
CA GLU A 227 1.85 10.46 -21.28
C GLU A 227 3.03 10.32 -22.26
N ALA A 228 4.21 9.98 -21.76
CA ALA A 228 5.39 9.76 -22.59
C ALA A 228 5.15 8.62 -23.60
N HIS A 229 4.59 7.50 -23.15
CA HIS A 229 4.19 6.39 -24.01
C HIS A 229 3.18 6.84 -25.08
N GLN A 230 2.20 7.66 -24.69
CA GLN A 230 1.24 8.23 -25.63
C GLN A 230 1.90 9.14 -26.68
N ARG A 231 2.92 9.92 -26.34
CA ARG A 231 3.62 10.77 -27.32
C ARG A 231 4.46 9.93 -28.28
N ALA A 232 5.13 8.90 -27.77
CA ALA A 232 6.00 8.02 -28.56
C ALA A 232 5.25 7.06 -29.50
N ASN A 233 4.00 6.71 -29.18
CA ASN A 233 3.23 5.71 -29.94
C ASN A 233 2.06 6.36 -30.70
N SER A 234 2.12 6.28 -32.03
CA SER A 234 1.05 6.75 -32.91
C SER A 234 -0.18 5.84 -32.94
N ASP A 235 -0.05 4.57 -32.49
CA ASP A 235 -1.19 3.66 -32.40
C ASP A 235 -2.16 4.08 -31.29
N ARG A 236 -3.32 4.61 -31.70
CA ARG A 236 -4.40 5.04 -30.82
C ARG A 236 -5.56 4.05 -30.73
N ARG A 237 -5.45 2.83 -31.29
CA ARG A 237 -6.54 1.83 -31.28
C ARG A 237 -7.05 1.50 -29.88
N TRP A 238 -6.22 1.63 -28.85
CA TRP A 238 -6.64 1.43 -27.46
C TRP A 238 -7.73 2.40 -27.00
N ARG A 239 -7.81 3.60 -27.58
CA ARG A 239 -8.78 4.65 -27.19
C ARG A 239 -10.21 4.25 -27.50
N TRP A 240 -10.43 3.41 -28.51
CA TRP A 240 -11.73 2.94 -28.95
C TRP A 240 -12.23 1.71 -28.19
N LYS A 241 -11.37 1.08 -27.37
CA LYS A 241 -11.76 -0.08 -26.56
C LYS A 241 -12.71 0.34 -25.43
N PRO A 242 -13.52 -0.57 -24.88
CA PRO A 242 -14.29 -0.30 -23.68
C PRO A 242 -13.42 0.15 -22.49
N PRO A 243 -13.97 0.97 -21.58
CA PRO A 243 -13.28 1.39 -20.36
C PRO A 243 -12.93 0.18 -19.51
N ARG A 244 -11.80 0.24 -18.81
CA ARG A 244 -11.48 -0.77 -17.80
C ARG A 244 -12.35 -0.55 -16.57
N SER A 245 -12.73 -1.62 -15.87
CA SER A 245 -13.47 -1.55 -14.60
C SER A 245 -12.85 -0.52 -13.62
N ARG A 246 -11.51 -0.51 -13.49
CA ARG A 246 -10.79 0.48 -12.67
C ARG A 246 -11.00 1.94 -13.11
N GLN A 247 -11.09 2.21 -14.41
CA GLN A 247 -11.36 3.57 -14.92
C GLN A 247 -12.81 3.97 -14.64
N GLY A 248 -13.75 3.03 -14.76
CA GLY A 248 -15.15 3.26 -14.38
C GLY A 248 -15.28 3.58 -12.90
N HIS A 249 -14.66 2.78 -12.03
CA HIS A 249 -14.66 3.03 -10.59
C HIS A 249 -14.03 4.39 -10.26
N LEU A 250 -12.88 4.71 -10.87
CA LEU A 250 -12.24 6.00 -10.65
C LEU A 250 -13.13 7.17 -11.13
N ALA A 251 -13.82 7.03 -12.25
CA ALA A 251 -14.76 8.04 -12.75
C ALA A 251 -15.95 8.25 -11.82
N VAL A 252 -16.52 7.17 -11.27
CA VAL A 252 -17.60 7.25 -10.27
C VAL A 252 -17.11 7.95 -9.00
N THR A 253 -15.94 7.58 -8.49
CA THR A 253 -15.36 8.19 -7.29
C THR A 253 -15.05 9.67 -7.51
N THR A 254 -14.43 10.02 -8.64
CA THR A 254 -14.16 11.42 -8.99
C THR A 254 -15.47 12.21 -9.14
N ALA A 255 -16.46 11.68 -9.85
CA ALA A 255 -17.77 12.32 -10.04
C ALA A 255 -18.46 12.63 -8.71
N LYS A 256 -18.46 11.66 -7.78
CA LYS A 256 -19.03 11.82 -6.44
C LYS A 256 -18.30 12.88 -5.63
N VAL A 257 -16.97 12.85 -5.59
CA VAL A 257 -16.17 13.80 -4.80
C VAL A 257 -16.24 15.22 -5.37
N ARG A 258 -16.29 15.35 -6.70
CA ARG A 258 -16.23 16.65 -7.39
C ARG A 258 -17.60 17.23 -7.76
N GLY A 259 -18.68 16.48 -7.59
CA GLY A 259 -20.02 16.93 -7.99
C GLY A 259 -20.16 17.11 -9.51
N VAL A 260 -19.46 16.32 -10.32
CA VAL A 260 -19.49 16.39 -11.79
C VAL A 260 -20.19 15.17 -12.39
N ALA A 261 -20.76 15.31 -13.59
CA ALA A 261 -21.42 14.22 -14.28
C ALA A 261 -20.42 13.16 -14.79
N ILE A 262 -20.77 11.88 -14.63
CA ILE A 262 -20.01 10.74 -15.18
C ILE A 262 -20.02 10.83 -16.73
N PRO A 263 -18.91 10.50 -17.43
CA PRO A 263 -18.86 10.57 -18.88
C PRO A 263 -19.89 9.64 -19.52
N ALA A 264 -20.65 10.17 -20.49
CA ALA A 264 -21.62 9.38 -21.25
C ALA A 264 -20.91 8.42 -22.22
N GLU A 265 -19.74 8.82 -22.70
CA GLU A 265 -18.94 8.09 -23.67
C GLU A 265 -18.27 6.86 -23.05
N ARG A 266 -18.57 5.70 -23.63
CA ARG A 266 -18.10 4.41 -23.16
C ARG A 266 -16.84 3.93 -23.89
N THR A 267 -15.85 4.80 -24.05
CA THR A 267 -14.54 4.39 -24.56
C THR A 267 -13.41 4.72 -23.62
N ARG A 268 -12.33 3.95 -23.69
CA ARG A 268 -11.15 4.11 -22.86
C ARG A 268 -10.50 5.47 -23.03
N GLY A 269 -10.49 6.01 -24.25
CA GLY A 269 -9.93 7.31 -24.57
C GLY A 269 -10.74 8.45 -23.95
N HIS A 270 -12.07 8.42 -24.07
CA HIS A 270 -12.93 9.42 -23.45
C HIS A 270 -12.87 9.37 -21.93
N ALA A 271 -12.91 8.17 -21.33
CA ALA A 271 -12.74 8.01 -19.90
C ALA A 271 -11.38 8.54 -19.42
N ALA A 272 -10.30 8.30 -20.17
CA ALA A 272 -8.98 8.83 -19.82
C ALA A 272 -8.92 10.37 -19.90
N ASN A 273 -9.50 10.97 -20.94
CA ASN A 273 -9.58 12.43 -21.07
C ASN A 273 -10.43 13.04 -19.94
N TRP A 274 -11.65 12.52 -19.74
CA TRP A 274 -12.54 12.99 -18.69
C TRP A 274 -11.88 12.91 -17.31
N LEU A 275 -11.18 11.82 -17.02
CA LEU A 275 -10.44 11.67 -15.77
C LEU A 275 -9.35 12.73 -15.64
N ALA A 276 -8.58 13.00 -16.70
CA ALA A 276 -7.56 14.05 -16.69
C ALA A 276 -8.19 15.44 -16.45
N ASP A 277 -9.27 15.76 -17.16
CA ASP A 277 -9.97 17.05 -17.10
C ASP A 277 -10.62 17.31 -15.73
N ASN A 278 -11.08 16.26 -15.05
CA ASN A 278 -11.80 16.34 -13.77
C ASN A 278 -10.92 16.00 -12.55
N GLY A 279 -9.59 16.01 -12.71
CA GLY A 279 -8.67 15.76 -11.61
C GLY A 279 -8.67 14.29 -11.15
N ALA A 280 -8.19 13.42 -12.04
CA ALA A 280 -8.07 11.97 -11.82
C ALA A 280 -7.50 11.65 -10.43
N ASN A 281 -8.12 10.68 -9.77
CA ASN A 281 -7.77 10.22 -8.42
C ASN A 281 -7.76 11.34 -7.37
N PRO A 282 -8.93 11.70 -6.81
CA PRO A 282 -9.06 12.80 -5.86
C PRO A 282 -8.22 12.61 -4.58
N ARG A 283 -7.77 11.39 -4.29
CA ARG A 283 -6.93 11.09 -3.13
C ARG A 283 -5.59 11.84 -3.13
N PHE A 284 -4.97 12.08 -4.29
CA PHE A 284 -3.58 12.55 -4.37
C PHE A 284 -3.41 13.98 -4.88
N ARG A 285 -4.51 14.71 -5.12
CA ARG A 285 -4.40 16.12 -5.48
C ARG A 285 -4.32 17.01 -4.24
N LYS A 286 -3.59 18.12 -4.39
CA LYS A 286 -3.31 19.15 -3.37
C LYS A 286 -4.13 20.42 -3.64
N ASP A 287 -5.38 20.28 -4.02
CA ASP A 287 -6.30 21.42 -4.21
C ASP A 287 -7.18 21.64 -2.99
#